data_AF-A0A662HP16-F1
#
_entry.id   AF-A0A662HP16-F1
#
_cell.length_a   1.000
_cell.length_b   1.000
_cell.length_c   1.000
_cell.angle_alpha   90.00
_cell.angle_beta   90.00
_cell.angle_gamma   90.00
#
_symmetry.space_group_name_H-M   'P 1'
#
loop_
_entity.id
_entity.type
_entity.pdbx_description
1 polymer ?
#
loop_
_entity_poly.entity_id
_entity_poly.type
_entity_poly.pdbx_seq_one_letter_code
_entity_poly.pdbx_strand_id
1 'polypeptide(L)'
;MAPDKIRWKWVRIPEEVWRSIRDQARRENIAIWKVLQRAWSYWVSASRSHHIDVANIDKLAWYVYKVSASVGEFRARPTEENLKWIENNAKILKDRYGIEADKLVLAARQYMKRPTKKSRMVLNDAAKEVIIQIIMTLGERR
;
A
#
# COMPACT_ATOMS: atom_id res chain seq x y z
N MET A 1 0.63 3.97 28.54
CA MET A 1 -0.09 2.87 27.87
C MET A 1 0.95 1.91 27.31
N ALA A 2 1.08 0.70 27.88
CA ALA A 2 1.97 -0.31 27.31
C ALA A 2 1.36 -0.83 25.99
N PRO A 3 2.17 -1.13 24.96
CA PRO A 3 1.66 -1.68 23.71
C PRO A 3 0.94 -3.00 23.98
N ASP A 4 -0.28 -3.15 23.48
CA ASP A 4 -1.11 -4.34 23.67
C ASP A 4 -0.32 -5.60 23.30
N LYS A 5 -0.13 -6.50 24.28
CA LYS A 5 0.59 -7.77 24.09
C LYS A 5 -0.18 -8.64 23.09
N ILE A 6 0.55 -9.27 22.17
CA ILE A 6 -0.01 -10.21 21.19
C ILE A 6 -0.71 -11.36 21.94
N ARG A 7 -2.00 -11.57 21.66
CA ARG A 7 -2.79 -12.68 22.19
C ARG A 7 -2.62 -13.90 21.28
N TRP A 8 -2.02 -14.95 21.80
CA TRP A 8 -1.75 -16.19 21.06
C TRP A 8 -2.95 -17.15 21.09
N LYS A 9 -3.07 -17.96 20.02
CA LYS A 9 -4.07 -19.02 19.86
C LYS A 9 -3.42 -20.26 19.28
N TRP A 10 -3.94 -21.43 19.65
CA TRP A 10 -3.47 -22.71 19.14
C TRP A 10 -4.30 -23.12 17.92
N VAL A 11 -3.62 -23.53 16.86
CA VAL A 11 -4.23 -24.13 15.67
C VAL A 11 -3.64 -25.53 15.51
N ARG A 12 -4.49 -26.55 15.46
CA ARG A 12 -4.07 -27.92 15.19
C ARG A 12 -3.90 -28.09 13.68
N ILE A 13 -2.72 -28.54 13.27
CA ILE A 13 -2.39 -28.84 11.87
C ILE A 13 -1.70 -30.21 11.79
N PRO A 14 -1.86 -30.96 10.69
CA PRO A 14 -1.15 -32.22 10.47
C PRO A 14 0.37 -32.05 10.50
N GLU A 15 1.09 -33.10 10.90
CA GLU A 15 2.56 -33.09 11.08
C GLU A 15 3.29 -32.79 9.77
N GLU A 16 2.82 -33.34 8.65
CA GLU A 16 3.40 -33.16 7.33
C GLU A 16 3.31 -31.70 6.86
N VAL A 17 2.18 -31.06 7.16
CA VAL A 17 1.92 -29.65 6.85
C VAL A 17 2.76 -28.76 7.76
N TRP A 18 2.82 -29.08 9.05
CA TRP A 18 3.66 -28.35 10.01
C TRP A 18 5.14 -28.40 9.61
N ARG A 19 5.67 -29.56 9.20
CA ARG A 19 7.06 -29.70 8.73
C ARG A 19 7.34 -28.77 7.56
N SER A 20 6.45 -28.75 6.57
CA SER A 20 6.58 -27.90 5.39
C SER A 20 6.62 -26.41 5.76
N ILE A 21 5.72 -25.96 6.64
CA ILE A 21 5.67 -24.57 7.11
C ILE A 21 6.92 -24.22 7.93
N ARG A 22 7.36 -25.13 8.80
CA ARG A 22 8.55 -24.97 9.64
C ARG A 22 9.81 -24.85 8.79
N ASP A 23 9.94 -25.67 7.75
CA ASP A 23 11.10 -25.65 6.87
C ASP A 23 11.15 -24.34 6.06
N GLN A 24 10.00 -23.82 5.63
CA GLN A 24 9.92 -22.48 5.02
C GLN A 24 10.28 -21.37 6.02
N ALA A 25 9.76 -21.43 7.24
CA ALA A 25 10.07 -20.48 8.31
C ALA A 25 11.58 -20.42 8.62
N ARG A 26 12.24 -21.60 8.62
CA ARG A 26 13.70 -21.71 8.79
C ARG A 26 14.47 -21.11 7.63
N ARG A 27 14.08 -21.43 6.38
CA ARG A 27 14.72 -20.87 5.17
C ARG A 27 14.68 -19.35 5.14
N GLU A 28 13.56 -18.76 5.57
CA GLU A 28 13.35 -17.31 5.54
C GLU A 28 13.72 -16.59 6.84
N ASN A 29 14.16 -17.33 7.87
CA ASN A 29 14.46 -16.81 9.21
C ASN A 29 13.30 -15.98 9.82
N ILE A 30 12.07 -16.48 9.73
CA ILE A 30 10.87 -15.84 10.29
C ILE A 30 10.06 -16.79 11.17
N ALA A 31 9.23 -16.23 12.04
CA ALA A 31 8.32 -17.02 12.87
C ALA A 31 7.22 -17.71 12.04
N ILE A 32 6.83 -18.93 12.43
CA ILE A 32 5.82 -19.76 11.75
C ILE A 32 4.51 -19.00 11.49
N TRP A 33 4.03 -18.20 12.46
CA TRP A 33 2.78 -17.44 12.29
C TRP A 33 2.87 -16.41 11.15
N LYS A 34 4.06 -15.88 10.83
CA LYS A 34 4.26 -14.96 9.70
C LYS A 34 4.15 -15.70 8.38
N VAL A 35 4.63 -16.94 8.30
CA VAL A 35 4.45 -17.81 7.13
C VAL A 35 2.96 -18.11 6.93
N LEU A 36 2.25 -18.47 8.00
CA LEU A 36 0.80 -18.70 7.97
C LEU A 36 0.02 -17.46 7.54
N GLN A 37 0.38 -16.28 8.06
CA GLN A 37 -0.28 -15.03 7.69
C GLN A 37 -0.06 -14.68 6.20
N ARG A 38 1.15 -14.93 5.68
CA ARG A 38 1.44 -14.74 4.24
C ARG A 38 0.66 -15.74 3.39
N ALA A 39 0.62 -17.01 3.79
CA ALA A 39 -0.15 -18.04 3.09
C ALA A 39 -1.65 -17.71 3.08
N TRP A 40 -2.20 -17.26 4.21
CA TRP A 40 -3.60 -16.83 4.31
C TRP A 40 -3.88 -15.58 3.48
N SER A 41 -2.99 -14.57 3.52
CA SER A 41 -3.15 -13.35 2.73
C SER A 41 -3.13 -13.67 1.22
N TYR A 42 -2.22 -14.56 0.81
CA TYR A 42 -2.17 -15.07 -0.56
C TYR A 42 -3.45 -15.84 -0.92
N TRP A 43 -3.91 -16.75 -0.06
CA TRP A 43 -5.12 -17.53 -0.31
C TRP A 43 -6.38 -16.64 -0.38
N VAL A 44 -6.52 -15.63 0.48
CA VAL A 44 -7.63 -14.66 0.41
C VAL A 44 -7.58 -13.88 -0.89
N SER A 45 -6.38 -13.47 -1.33
CA SER A 45 -6.19 -12.81 -2.63
C SER A 45 -6.56 -13.75 -3.79
N ALA A 46 -6.04 -14.97 -3.78
CA ALA A 46 -6.25 -16.03 -4.78
C ALA A 46 -7.71 -16.53 -4.84
N SER A 47 -8.39 -16.65 -3.70
CA SER A 47 -9.77 -17.13 -3.62
C SER A 47 -10.77 -16.05 -4.04
N ARG A 48 -10.49 -14.78 -3.72
CA ARG A 48 -11.24 -13.63 -4.26
C ARG A 48 -10.94 -13.36 -5.74
N SER A 49 -10.00 -14.11 -6.34
CA SER A 49 -9.59 -13.97 -7.73
C SER A 49 -10.55 -14.56 -8.76
N HIS A 50 -11.53 -15.37 -8.36
CA HIS A 50 -12.44 -15.97 -9.33
C HIS A 50 -13.37 -14.97 -10.03
N HIS A 51 -13.37 -13.68 -9.67
CA HIS A 51 -14.28 -12.68 -10.25
C HIS A 51 -13.61 -11.39 -10.76
N ILE A 52 -12.31 -11.15 -10.55
CA ILE A 52 -11.62 -9.91 -11.00
C ILE A 52 -10.14 -10.24 -11.26
N ASP A 53 -9.57 -9.72 -12.35
CA ASP A 53 -8.19 -9.94 -12.80
C ASP A 53 -7.14 -9.50 -11.73
N VAL A 54 -6.69 -10.44 -10.88
CA VAL A 54 -5.97 -10.17 -9.61
C VAL A 54 -4.55 -9.65 -9.76
N ALA A 55 -3.93 -9.91 -10.90
CA ALA A 55 -2.63 -9.33 -11.19
C ALA A 55 -2.67 -7.80 -11.28
N ASN A 56 -3.82 -7.21 -11.64
CA ASN A 56 -4.01 -5.77 -11.67
C ASN A 56 -4.33 -5.20 -10.28
N ILE A 57 -5.07 -5.92 -9.44
CA ILE A 57 -5.45 -5.46 -8.09
C ILE A 57 -4.22 -5.33 -7.18
N ASP A 58 -3.35 -6.34 -7.10
CA ASP A 58 -2.18 -6.28 -6.22
C ASP A 58 -1.23 -5.14 -6.61
N LYS A 59 -1.00 -4.98 -7.92
CA LYS A 59 -0.22 -3.86 -8.47
C LYS A 59 -0.85 -2.53 -8.09
N LEU A 60 -2.15 -2.34 -8.33
CA LEU A 60 -2.83 -1.08 -8.03
C LEU A 60 -2.89 -0.80 -6.53
N ALA A 61 -3.09 -1.83 -5.69
CA ALA A 61 -3.02 -1.72 -4.23
C ALA A 61 -1.62 -1.26 -3.76
N TRP A 62 -0.55 -1.78 -4.37
CA TRP A 62 0.82 -1.31 -4.11
C TRP A 62 1.00 0.18 -4.45
N TYR A 63 0.40 0.65 -5.55
CA TYR A 63 0.45 2.07 -5.90
C TYR A 63 -0.40 2.95 -4.99
N VAL A 64 -1.59 2.50 -4.57
CA VAL A 64 -2.40 3.17 -3.54
C VAL A 64 -1.60 3.30 -2.23
N TYR A 65 -0.94 2.22 -1.81
CA TYR A 65 -0.10 2.21 -0.62
C TYR A 65 1.08 3.20 -0.75
N LYS A 66 1.84 3.16 -1.85
CA LYS A 66 2.99 4.06 -2.06
C LYS A 66 2.58 5.53 -2.06
N VAL A 67 1.50 5.88 -2.74
CA VAL A 67 0.99 7.26 -2.74
C VAL A 67 0.59 7.66 -1.32
N SER A 68 -0.20 6.84 -0.64
CA SER A 68 -0.66 7.11 0.73
C SER A 68 0.49 7.27 1.72
N ALA A 69 1.49 6.39 1.65
CA ALA A 69 2.66 6.40 2.52
C ALA A 69 3.53 7.64 2.27
N SER A 70 3.85 7.93 0.99
CA SER A 70 4.66 9.11 0.64
C SER A 70 3.98 10.42 1.01
N VAL A 71 2.66 10.54 0.78
CA VAL A 71 1.89 11.71 1.22
C VAL A 71 1.84 11.80 2.73
N GLY A 72 1.62 10.69 3.44
CA GLY A 72 1.58 10.66 4.90
C GLY A 72 2.89 11.13 5.53
N GLU A 73 4.02 10.63 5.01
CA GLU A 73 5.35 11.02 5.47
C GLU A 73 5.67 12.48 5.14
N PHE A 74 5.36 12.94 3.93
CA PHE A 74 5.49 14.34 3.54
C PHE A 74 4.62 15.27 4.39
N ARG A 75 3.42 14.82 4.79
CA ARG A 75 2.51 15.60 5.64
C ARG A 75 3.10 15.83 7.03
N ALA A 76 3.79 14.82 7.56
CA ALA A 76 4.47 14.87 8.85
C ALA A 76 5.78 15.68 8.76
N ARG A 77 6.52 15.54 7.66
CA ARG A 77 7.82 16.18 7.41
C ARG A 77 7.90 16.66 5.95
N PRO A 78 7.55 17.92 5.66
CA PRO A 78 7.57 18.45 4.30
C PRO A 78 8.98 18.85 3.89
N THR A 79 9.80 17.87 3.53
CA THR A 79 11.16 18.05 3.01
C THR A 79 11.21 17.89 1.50
N GLU A 80 12.27 18.41 0.87
CA GLU A 80 12.51 18.25 -0.57
C GLU A 80 12.63 16.77 -0.97
N GLU A 81 13.21 15.94 -0.12
CA GLU A 81 13.32 14.50 -0.34
C GLU A 81 11.94 13.82 -0.41
N ASN A 82 11.06 14.12 0.55
CA ASN A 82 9.71 13.57 0.58
C ASN A 82 8.86 14.11 -0.59
N LEU A 83 9.10 15.35 -1.01
CA LEU A 83 8.48 15.91 -2.23
C LEU A 83 8.91 15.13 -3.47
N LYS A 84 10.20 14.82 -3.63
CA LYS A 84 10.70 14.01 -4.74
C LYS A 84 10.05 12.63 -4.81
N TRP A 85 9.72 12.01 -3.68
CA TRP A 85 9.00 10.74 -3.69
C TRP A 85 7.58 10.87 -4.24
N ILE A 86 6.87 11.95 -3.92
CA ILE A 86 5.56 12.24 -4.50
C ILE A 86 5.69 12.49 -6.01
N GLU A 87 6.68 13.27 -6.44
CA GLU A 87 6.93 13.55 -7.87
C GLU A 87 7.29 12.28 -8.66
N ASN A 88 8.13 11.42 -8.09
CA ASN A 88 8.48 10.14 -8.69
C ASN A 88 7.26 9.20 -8.79
N ASN A 89 6.43 9.14 -7.74
CA ASN A 89 5.20 8.37 -7.78
C ASN A 89 4.23 8.90 -8.85
N ALA A 90 4.06 10.22 -8.95
CA ALA A 90 3.26 10.86 -9.98
C ALA A 90 3.74 10.51 -11.39
N LYS A 91 5.06 10.56 -11.63
CA LYS A 91 5.66 10.16 -12.90
C LYS A 91 5.37 8.69 -13.24
N ILE A 92 5.58 7.78 -12.30
CA ILE A 92 5.32 6.35 -12.53
C ILE A 92 3.84 6.09 -12.82
N LEU A 93 2.93 6.80 -12.14
CA LEU A 93 1.49 6.67 -12.36
C LEU A 93 1.09 7.11 -13.75
N LYS A 94 1.65 8.23 -14.23
CA LYS A 94 1.46 8.71 -15.60
C LYS A 94 2.02 7.71 -16.61
N ASP A 95 3.29 7.34 -16.48
CA ASP A 95 4.00 6.50 -17.45
C ASP A 95 3.40 5.09 -17.56
N ARG A 96 2.91 4.51 -16.46
CA ARG A 96 2.43 3.11 -16.43
C ARG A 96 0.92 2.95 -16.52
N TYR A 97 0.16 3.95 -16.09
CA TYR A 97 -1.29 3.85 -15.95
C TYR A 97 -2.05 5.01 -16.59
N GLY A 98 -1.36 6.01 -17.16
CA GLY A 98 -2.01 7.18 -17.75
C GLY A 98 -2.71 8.08 -16.73
N ILE A 99 -2.39 7.94 -15.44
CA ILE A 99 -3.03 8.69 -14.35
C ILE A 99 -2.29 10.01 -14.15
N GLU A 100 -3.00 11.13 -14.34
CA GLU A 100 -2.46 12.47 -14.20
C GLU A 100 -2.50 12.93 -12.73
N ALA A 101 -1.33 13.03 -12.11
CA ALA A 101 -1.16 13.40 -10.70
C ALA A 101 -0.59 14.82 -10.50
N ASP A 102 -0.66 15.69 -11.51
CA ASP A 102 -0.11 17.06 -11.46
C ASP A 102 -0.70 17.90 -10.32
N LYS A 103 -2.01 17.73 -10.06
CA LYS A 103 -2.68 18.40 -8.93
C LYS A 103 -2.08 18.02 -7.57
N LEU A 104 -1.69 16.75 -7.41
CA LEU A 104 -1.04 16.27 -6.19
C LEU A 104 0.35 16.90 -6.03
N VAL A 105 1.14 16.96 -7.11
CA VAL A 105 2.46 17.60 -7.10
C VAL A 105 2.35 19.09 -6.78
N LEU A 106 1.41 19.80 -7.40
CA LEU A 106 1.16 21.21 -7.12
C LEU A 106 0.76 21.44 -5.66
N ALA A 107 -0.18 20.65 -5.14
CA ALA A 107 -0.62 20.73 -3.75
C ALA A 107 0.52 20.43 -2.77
N ALA A 108 1.39 19.46 -3.09
CA ALA A 108 2.56 19.14 -2.29
C ALA A 108 3.56 20.30 -2.26
N ARG A 109 3.89 20.89 -3.42
CA ARG A 109 4.77 22.07 -3.52
C ARG A 109 4.22 23.26 -2.72
N GLN A 110 2.91 23.51 -2.80
CA GLN A 110 2.26 24.57 -2.02
C GLN A 110 2.28 24.28 -0.51
N TYR A 111 2.03 23.03 -0.12
CA TYR A 111 2.09 22.62 1.29
C TYR A 111 3.50 22.79 1.87
N MET A 112 4.55 22.45 1.11
CA MET A 112 5.94 22.64 1.53
C MET A 112 6.27 24.11 1.83
N LYS A 113 5.83 25.00 0.94
CA LYS A 113 6.03 26.45 1.10
C LYS A 113 5.25 27.01 2.29
N ARG A 114 4.06 26.48 2.56
CA ARG A 114 3.17 26.98 3.62
C ARG A 114 2.36 25.85 4.26
N PRO A 115 2.90 25.15 5.27
CA PRO A 115 2.25 23.98 5.88
C PRO A 115 1.19 24.41 6.90
N THR A 116 0.02 24.78 6.39
CA THR A 116 -1.15 25.18 7.18
C THR A 116 -2.22 24.09 7.18
N LYS A 117 -3.23 24.20 8.05
CA LYS A 117 -4.39 23.30 8.04
C LYS A 117 -5.10 23.32 6.67
N LYS A 118 -5.23 24.50 6.04
CA LYS A 118 -5.88 24.64 4.73
C LYS A 118 -5.10 23.97 3.61
N SER A 119 -3.79 24.21 3.51
CA SER A 119 -2.95 23.55 2.49
C SER A 119 -2.82 22.04 2.74
N ARG A 120 -2.88 21.60 4.00
CA ARG A 120 -2.98 20.17 4.33
C ARG A 120 -4.27 19.53 3.81
N MET A 121 -5.40 20.24 3.89
CA MET A 121 -6.66 19.75 3.34
C MET A 121 -6.55 19.57 1.82
N VAL A 122 -6.08 20.59 1.11
CA VAL A 122 -5.86 20.54 -0.35
C VAL A 122 -4.95 19.39 -0.75
N LEU A 123 -3.86 19.16 -0.01
CA LEU A 123 -2.97 18.03 -0.23
C LEU A 123 -3.68 16.68 -0.06
N ASN A 124 -4.49 16.52 1.00
CA ASN A 124 -5.23 15.28 1.21
C ASN A 124 -6.28 15.05 0.13
N ASP A 125 -6.96 16.11 -0.31
CA ASP A 125 -8.01 16.01 -1.33
C ASP A 125 -7.41 15.63 -2.68
N ALA A 126 -6.28 16.23 -3.06
CA ALA A 126 -5.54 15.84 -4.26
C ALA A 126 -5.00 14.40 -4.17
N ALA A 127 -4.54 13.95 -2.99
CA ALA A 127 -4.09 12.58 -2.79
C ALA A 127 -5.25 11.57 -2.91
N LYS A 128 -6.42 11.89 -2.34
CA LYS A 128 -7.63 11.08 -2.48
C LYS A 128 -8.08 10.99 -3.94
N GLU A 129 -8.04 12.10 -4.68
CA GLU A 129 -8.38 12.13 -6.10
C GLU A 129 -7.49 11.15 -6.89
N VAL A 130 -6.17 11.18 -6.67
CA VAL A 130 -5.24 10.23 -7.31
C VAL A 130 -5.54 8.78 -6.91
N ILE A 131 -5.83 8.51 -5.63
CA ILE A 131 -6.20 7.16 -5.16
C ILE A 131 -7.48 6.68 -5.84
N ILE A 132 -8.49 7.55 -5.98
CA ILE A 132 -9.73 7.23 -6.68
C ILE A 132 -9.44 6.89 -8.15
N GLN A 133 -8.59 7.65 -8.83
CA GLN A 133 -8.20 7.35 -10.22
C GLN A 133 -7.48 5.99 -10.33
N ILE A 134 -6.57 5.66 -9.40
CA ILE A 134 -5.90 4.35 -9.34
C ILE A 134 -6.94 3.23 -9.17
N ILE A 135 -7.95 3.44 -8.32
CA ILE A 135 -9.03 2.48 -8.10
C ILE A 135 -9.94 2.38 -9.32
N MET A 136 -10.31 3.48 -9.97
CA MET A 136 -11.18 3.50 -11.15
C MET A 136 -10.52 2.82 -12.36
N THR A 137 -9.19 2.82 -12.43
CA THR A 137 -8.43 2.04 -13.42
C THR A 137 -8.73 0.53 -13.34
N LEU A 138 -9.24 0.02 -12.20
CA LEU A 138 -9.75 -1.36 -12.06
C LEU A 138 -11.05 -1.60 -12.82
N GLY A 139 -11.89 -0.56 -12.98
CA GLY A 139 -13.24 -0.67 -13.52
C GLY A 139 -13.34 -0.51 -15.04
N GLU A 140 -12.37 0.19 -15.64
CA GLU A 140 -12.43 0.60 -17.06
C GLU A 140 -11.82 -0.41 -18.05
N ARG A 141 -11.06 -1.41 -17.60
CA ARG A 141 -10.59 -2.52 -18.46
C ARG A 141 -11.68 -3.59 -18.68
N ARG A 142 -12.87 -3.16 -19.10
CA ARG A 142 -13.97 -4.03 -19.57
C ARG A 142 -13.93 -4.17 -21.08
#